data_AF-A0A6P6UXQ4-F1
#
_entry.id   AF-A0A6P6UXQ4-F1
#
_cell.length_a   1.000
_cell.length_b   1.000
_cell.length_c   1.000
_cell.angle_alpha   90.00
_cell.angle_beta   90.00
_cell.angle_gamma   90.00
#
_symmetry.space_group_name_H-M   'P 1'
#
loop_
_entity.id
_entity.type
_entity.pdbx_description
1 polymer ?
#
loop_
_entity_poly.entity_id
_entity_poly.type
_entity_poly.pdbx_seq_one_letter_code
_entity_poly.pdbx_strand_id
1 'polypeptide(L)'
;MGWSYPDISLEDLMRVIKGFVDMLVLASGYQSSGRLSHWDSHNIEKAFQWATFLEIVLSCLRSSDDNQDSVAELDAALSQLTSYPCFPEGLRQLSCTTLSHARDLMVKHLVRSVPLTDAHLRASVAAVIGIDSHQFQSIGTDELHLYLERLMTNALKDFILTGSNAFSGNRSFASSDTQSSLCMTSLEGSFTKSAVQELGRRQLEVSCISAAETGLDALSNMITKSNMIHEHGTTLWKEWHKQQPPQRLTTFITEERPVEPAVWSQWKLRSLSYLLNKRTIRLVSGAALLFSAPKQQWIQELLLLGSIAHKWSSLVEKFMSSSYECLTIFKLFQEVQNFLSGRLQNLCCEENILTEEQGALEYLEGLLGNQFHHFWKMSPVLLAMAIPSRSMLFRLYLIELEHQMRGDSSAIRCCSCMMDGKNHGECEIAERIWCLYIFQASEKPYSMVLNI
;
A
#
# COMPACT_ATOMS: atom_id res chain seq x y z
N MET A 1 1.46 44.87 10.02
CA MET A 1 0.21 44.13 10.31
C MET A 1 -0.72 44.46 9.16
N GLY A 2 -0.92 43.49 8.26
CA GLY A 2 -1.82 43.62 7.10
C GLY A 2 -3.26 43.22 7.43
N TRP A 3 -3.49 42.67 8.62
CA TRP A 3 -4.81 42.30 9.11
C TRP A 3 -5.72 43.52 9.31
N SER A 4 -6.81 43.55 8.57
CA SER A 4 -7.80 44.60 8.51
C SER A 4 -9.24 44.09 8.70
N TYR A 5 -9.43 42.78 8.92
CA TYR A 5 -10.76 42.18 9.05
C TYR A 5 -11.42 42.52 10.41
N PRO A 6 -12.62 43.12 10.44
CA PRO A 6 -13.19 43.70 11.64
C PRO A 6 -13.88 42.71 12.58
N ASP A 7 -14.40 41.58 12.07
CA ASP A 7 -15.29 40.72 12.87
C ASP A 7 -14.54 39.73 13.78
N ILE A 8 -13.29 39.39 13.44
CA ILE A 8 -12.46 38.47 14.21
C ILE A 8 -10.98 38.82 14.06
N SER A 9 -10.23 38.72 15.16
CA SER A 9 -8.78 38.87 15.13
C SER A 9 -8.12 37.65 14.46
N LEU A 10 -6.95 37.84 13.84
CA LEU A 10 -6.18 36.71 13.29
C LEU A 10 -5.87 35.65 14.34
N GLU A 11 -5.56 36.05 15.58
CA GLU A 11 -5.25 35.13 16.67
C GLU A 11 -6.46 34.25 17.04
N ASP A 12 -7.63 34.86 17.18
CA ASP A 12 -8.85 34.15 17.51
C ASP A 12 -9.30 33.23 16.38
N LEU A 13 -9.19 33.69 15.12
CA LEU A 13 -9.50 32.88 13.94
C LEU A 13 -8.57 31.67 13.87
N MET A 14 -7.26 31.85 14.10
CA MET A 14 -6.31 30.74 14.14
C MET A 14 -6.59 29.75 15.28
N ARG A 15 -7.16 30.21 16.42
CA ARG A 15 -7.60 29.32 17.51
C ARG A 15 -8.79 28.46 17.08
N VAL A 16 -9.76 29.03 16.38
CA VAL A 16 -10.90 28.29 15.81
C VAL A 16 -10.42 27.28 14.76
N ILE A 17 -9.54 27.69 13.86
CA ILE A 17 -8.99 26.81 12.82
C ILE A 17 -8.25 25.62 13.43
N LYS A 18 -7.42 25.83 14.46
CA LYS A 18 -6.75 24.73 15.17
C LYS A 18 -7.76 23.74 15.75
N GLY A 19 -8.80 24.22 16.43
CA GLY A 19 -9.87 23.36 16.93
C GLY A 19 -10.60 22.59 15.83
N PHE A 20 -10.80 23.22 14.67
CA PHE A 20 -11.39 22.56 13.50
C PHE A 20 -10.48 21.48 12.91
N VAL A 21 -9.16 21.73 12.83
CA VAL A 21 -8.17 20.72 12.43
C VAL A 21 -8.21 19.52 13.36
N ASP A 22 -8.28 19.74 14.68
CA ASP A 22 -8.42 18.65 15.65
C ASP A 22 -9.70 17.83 15.41
N MET A 23 -10.81 18.49 15.06
CA MET A 23 -12.04 17.78 14.67
C MET A 23 -11.88 16.97 13.39
N LEU A 24 -11.20 17.49 12.36
CA LEU A 24 -10.93 16.75 11.12
C LEU A 24 -10.04 15.52 11.35
N VAL A 25 -9.07 15.64 12.27
CA VAL A 25 -8.24 14.51 12.70
C VAL A 25 -9.12 13.46 13.41
N LEU A 26 -9.96 13.87 14.36
CA LEU A 26 -10.88 12.94 15.03
C LEU A 26 -11.90 12.33 14.07
N ALA A 27 -12.38 13.09 13.08
CA ALA A 27 -13.31 12.61 12.06
C ALA A 27 -12.68 11.53 11.17
N SER A 28 -11.34 11.47 11.06
CA SER A 28 -10.64 10.43 10.30
C SER A 28 -10.71 9.02 10.90
N GLY A 29 -11.18 8.88 12.15
CA GLY A 29 -11.58 7.60 12.74
C GLY A 29 -10.84 7.19 14.00
N TYR A 30 -9.74 7.86 14.36
CA TYR A 30 -8.95 7.56 15.56
C TYR A 30 -8.68 8.78 16.42
N GLN A 31 -8.59 8.54 17.72
CA GLN A 31 -8.05 9.47 18.69
C GLN A 31 -6.52 9.33 18.78
N SER A 32 -5.85 10.32 19.37
CA SER A 32 -4.41 10.26 19.66
C SER A 32 -4.00 9.06 20.53
N SER A 33 -4.94 8.47 21.27
CA SER A 33 -4.75 7.24 22.05
C SER A 33 -4.74 5.95 21.20
N GLY A 34 -5.00 6.04 19.90
CA GLY A 34 -5.20 4.90 19.00
C GLY A 34 -6.57 4.21 19.14
N ARG A 35 -7.44 4.72 20.02
CA ARG A 35 -8.83 4.26 20.12
C ARG A 35 -9.67 4.84 19.00
N LEU A 36 -10.73 4.14 18.62
CA LEU A 36 -11.72 4.67 17.67
C LEU A 36 -12.32 5.96 18.21
N SER A 37 -12.40 6.98 17.36
CA SER A 37 -13.13 8.19 17.69
C SER A 37 -14.63 7.88 17.74
N HIS A 38 -15.29 8.37 18.79
CA HIS A 38 -16.73 8.22 18.94
C HIS A 38 -17.42 9.48 18.42
N TRP A 39 -18.31 9.30 17.45
CA TRP A 39 -19.15 10.35 16.89
C TRP A 39 -20.60 9.91 16.97
N ASP A 40 -21.41 10.71 17.67
CA ASP A 40 -22.87 10.63 17.65
C ASP A 40 -23.45 11.75 16.77
N SER A 41 -24.75 11.69 16.47
CA SER A 41 -25.40 12.70 15.61
C SER A 41 -25.17 14.12 16.14
N HIS A 42 -25.27 14.30 17.46
CA HIS A 42 -25.16 15.60 18.11
C HIS A 42 -23.76 16.23 17.97
N ASN A 43 -22.70 15.45 18.18
CA ASN A 43 -21.34 15.96 18.04
C ASN A 43 -20.98 16.19 16.56
N ILE A 44 -21.51 15.37 15.65
CA ILE A 44 -21.38 15.61 14.21
C ILE A 44 -22.08 16.92 13.81
N GLU A 45 -23.29 17.17 14.32
CA GLU A 45 -24.03 18.41 14.06
C GLU A 45 -23.24 19.65 14.53
N LYS A 46 -22.61 19.58 15.70
CA LYS A 46 -21.70 20.64 16.18
C LYS A 46 -20.50 20.82 15.27
N ALA A 47 -19.88 19.74 14.79
CA ALA A 47 -18.75 19.84 13.87
C ALA A 47 -19.16 20.53 12.56
N PHE A 48 -20.37 20.27 12.08
CA PHE A 48 -20.94 20.96 10.92
C PHE A 48 -21.28 22.43 11.19
N GLN A 49 -21.73 22.78 12.39
CA GLN A 49 -21.89 24.19 12.80
C GLN A 49 -20.55 24.93 12.77
N TRP A 50 -19.49 24.30 13.26
CA TRP A 50 -18.13 24.85 13.19
C TRP A 50 -17.64 25.03 11.75
N ALA A 51 -17.87 24.01 10.91
CA ALA A 51 -17.55 24.08 9.48
C ALA A 51 -18.30 25.23 8.80
N THR A 52 -19.60 25.37 9.07
CA THR A 52 -20.44 26.44 8.51
C THR A 52 -19.98 27.82 8.97
N PHE A 53 -19.63 27.98 10.25
CA PHE A 53 -19.07 29.22 10.77
C PHE A 53 -17.79 29.62 10.02
N LEU A 54 -16.85 28.69 9.85
CA LEU A 54 -15.60 28.95 9.14
C LEU A 54 -15.84 29.33 7.68
N GLU A 55 -16.72 28.62 6.97
CA GLU A 55 -17.04 28.98 5.60
C GLU A 55 -17.65 30.38 5.48
N ILE A 56 -18.55 30.77 6.39
CA ILE A 56 -19.15 32.11 6.37
C ILE A 56 -18.08 33.17 6.58
N VAL A 57 -17.26 33.05 7.64
CA VAL A 57 -16.21 34.01 7.96
C VAL A 57 -15.22 34.14 6.81
N LEU A 58 -14.77 33.02 6.24
CA LEU A 58 -13.78 33.03 5.16
C LEU A 58 -14.36 33.48 3.82
N SER A 59 -15.64 33.21 3.56
CA SER A 59 -16.33 33.75 2.38
C SER A 59 -16.47 35.27 2.47
N CYS A 60 -16.85 35.80 3.65
CA CYS A 60 -16.89 37.24 3.90
C CYS A 60 -15.50 37.87 3.74
N LEU A 61 -14.47 37.26 4.31
CA LEU A 61 -13.08 37.70 4.18
C LEU A 61 -12.66 37.79 2.71
N ARG A 62 -12.97 36.77 1.89
CA ARG A 62 -12.61 36.70 0.47
C ARG A 62 -13.46 37.57 -0.45
N SER A 63 -14.64 37.99 -0.02
CA SER A 63 -15.60 38.71 -0.87
C SER A 63 -15.26 40.19 -1.09
N SER A 64 -14.39 40.77 -0.27
CA SER A 64 -13.98 42.17 -0.36
C SER A 64 -12.54 42.27 -0.85
N ASP A 65 -12.32 43.10 -1.87
CA ASP A 65 -10.98 43.42 -2.39
C ASP A 65 -10.09 44.12 -1.35
N ASP A 66 -10.69 44.78 -0.36
CA ASP A 66 -9.98 45.48 0.73
C ASP A 66 -9.33 44.49 1.74
N ASN A 67 -9.71 43.21 1.69
CA ASN A 67 -9.25 42.18 2.61
C ASN A 67 -8.14 41.28 2.02
N GLN A 68 -7.64 41.55 0.82
CA GLN A 68 -6.61 40.72 0.16
C GLN A 68 -5.35 40.58 1.03
N ASP A 69 -4.91 41.65 1.69
CA ASP A 69 -3.78 41.61 2.62
C ASP A 69 -4.07 40.73 3.85
N SER A 70 -5.31 40.72 4.33
CA SER A 70 -5.75 39.84 5.43
C SER A 70 -5.80 38.37 5.01
N VAL A 71 -6.25 38.07 3.77
CA VAL A 71 -6.22 36.72 3.21
C VAL A 71 -4.78 36.22 3.07
N ALA A 72 -3.88 37.06 2.55
CA ALA A 72 -2.46 36.72 2.45
C ALA A 72 -1.81 36.49 3.81
N GLU A 73 -2.15 37.31 4.83
CA GLU A 73 -1.67 37.13 6.19
C GLU A 73 -2.20 35.83 6.83
N LEU A 74 -3.47 35.46 6.58
CA LEU A 74 -4.04 34.19 7.01
C LEU A 74 -3.33 33.00 6.34
N ASP A 75 -3.13 33.03 5.03
CA ASP A 75 -2.44 31.94 4.30
C ASP A 75 -0.99 31.78 4.74
N ALA A 76 -0.31 32.88 5.10
CA ALA A 76 1.02 32.82 5.71
C ALA A 76 1.00 32.14 7.08
N ALA A 77 0.01 32.47 7.93
CA ALA A 77 -0.17 31.82 9.24
C ALA A 77 -0.53 30.33 9.12
N LEU A 78 -1.36 29.96 8.14
CA LEU A 78 -1.69 28.57 7.82
C LEU A 78 -0.46 27.80 7.32
N SER A 79 0.36 28.41 6.46
CA SER A 79 1.62 27.82 5.99
C SER A 79 2.58 27.52 7.13
N GLN A 80 2.66 28.41 8.14
CA GLN A 80 3.43 28.16 9.35
C GLN A 80 2.85 26.99 10.16
N LEU A 81 1.53 26.91 10.30
CA LEU A 81 0.85 25.81 11.00
C LEU A 81 1.10 24.45 10.31
N THR A 82 0.97 24.39 8.98
CA THR A 82 1.12 23.15 8.21
C THR A 82 2.58 22.70 8.09
N SER A 83 3.53 23.62 8.25
CA SER A 83 4.98 23.32 8.28
C SER A 83 5.45 22.59 9.54
N TYR A 84 4.61 22.49 10.58
CA TYR A 84 4.99 21.84 11.83
C TYR A 84 5.26 20.34 11.61
N PRO A 85 6.38 19.76 12.12
CA PRO A 85 6.77 18.37 11.82
C PRO A 85 5.71 17.32 12.18
N CYS A 86 4.90 17.57 13.20
CA CYS A 86 3.84 16.67 13.65
C CYS A 86 2.46 17.02 13.06
N PHE A 87 2.38 17.96 12.11
CA PHE A 87 1.11 18.31 11.48
C PHE A 87 0.61 17.15 10.59
N PRO A 88 -0.70 16.84 10.59
CA PRO A 88 -1.23 15.73 9.80
C PRO A 88 -0.94 15.88 8.30
N GLU A 89 -0.28 14.89 7.70
CA GLU A 89 0.13 14.91 6.29
C GLU A 89 -1.06 15.18 5.35
N GLY A 90 -2.20 14.53 5.62
CA GLY A 90 -3.42 14.66 4.83
C GLY A 90 -4.07 16.04 4.85
N LEU A 91 -3.58 16.95 5.71
CA LEU A 91 -4.07 18.33 5.83
C LEU A 91 -3.00 19.36 5.44
N ARG A 92 -1.81 18.97 4.96
CA ARG A 92 -0.71 19.92 4.67
C ARG A 92 -1.03 21.00 3.64
N GLN A 93 -2.03 20.76 2.78
CA GLN A 93 -2.50 21.73 1.79
C GLN A 93 -3.54 22.72 2.34
N LEU A 94 -3.72 22.78 3.66
CA LEU A 94 -4.68 23.69 4.29
C LEU A 94 -4.35 25.15 3.96
N SER A 95 -5.30 25.83 3.35
CA SER A 95 -5.24 27.24 2.98
C SER A 95 -6.60 27.91 3.24
N CYS A 96 -6.67 29.24 3.13
CA CYS A 96 -7.90 30.00 3.17
C CYS A 96 -8.90 29.50 2.12
N THR A 97 -8.42 29.12 0.93
CA THR A 97 -9.28 28.55 -0.13
C THR A 97 -9.81 27.18 0.23
N THR A 98 -9.00 26.34 0.87
CA THR A 98 -9.41 25.01 1.32
C THR A 98 -10.46 25.12 2.43
N LEU A 99 -10.22 26.02 3.40
CA LEU A 99 -11.11 26.25 4.53
C LEU A 99 -12.42 26.95 4.13
N SER A 100 -12.48 27.67 3.01
CA SER A 100 -13.77 28.16 2.48
C SER A 100 -14.71 27.05 1.98
N HIS A 101 -14.23 25.80 1.97
CA HIS A 101 -15.01 24.59 1.73
C HIS A 101 -15.01 23.67 2.97
N ALA A 102 -14.99 24.23 4.19
CA ALA A 102 -14.89 23.47 5.43
C ALA A 102 -16.03 22.45 5.63
N ARG A 103 -17.25 22.69 5.12
CA ARG A 103 -18.35 21.72 5.18
C ARG A 103 -18.00 20.46 4.38
N ASP A 104 -17.53 20.63 3.16
CA ASP A 104 -17.12 19.52 2.29
C ASP A 104 -15.93 18.76 2.90
N LEU A 105 -14.98 19.47 3.50
CA LEU A 105 -13.87 18.85 4.24
C LEU A 105 -14.38 17.98 5.41
N MET A 106 -15.30 18.51 6.22
CA MET A 106 -15.85 17.77 7.36
C MET A 106 -16.61 16.51 6.91
N VAL A 107 -17.48 16.65 5.90
CA VAL A 107 -18.20 15.52 5.29
C VAL A 107 -17.21 14.48 4.76
N LYS A 108 -16.18 14.92 4.02
CA LYS A 108 -15.13 14.06 3.48
C LYS A 108 -14.44 13.26 4.58
N HIS A 109 -14.03 13.89 5.67
CA HIS A 109 -13.33 13.20 6.75
C HIS A 109 -14.24 12.21 7.50
N LEU A 110 -15.48 12.61 7.82
CA LEU A 110 -16.46 11.72 8.46
C LEU A 110 -16.79 10.50 7.60
N VAL A 111 -17.03 10.72 6.30
CA VAL A 111 -17.38 9.66 5.35
C VAL A 111 -16.19 8.79 5.01
N ARG A 112 -14.95 9.30 4.99
CA ARG A 112 -13.73 8.53 4.71
C ARG A 112 -13.05 7.93 5.95
N SER A 113 -13.69 8.00 7.12
CA SER A 113 -13.15 7.40 8.35
C SER A 113 -12.78 5.92 8.19
N VAL A 114 -11.68 5.50 8.82
CA VAL A 114 -11.22 4.11 8.78
C VAL A 114 -11.05 3.60 10.21
N PRO A 115 -11.80 2.58 10.66
CA PRO A 115 -12.95 1.96 10.01
C PRO A 115 -14.19 2.87 10.04
N LEU A 116 -14.99 2.84 8.97
CA LEU A 116 -16.34 3.42 8.99
C LEU A 116 -17.28 2.40 9.59
N THR A 117 -17.62 2.59 10.86
CA THR A 117 -18.58 1.72 11.54
C THR A 117 -20.01 2.06 11.10
N ASP A 118 -20.88 1.06 11.18
CA ASP A 118 -22.31 1.21 10.91
C ASP A 118 -22.97 2.25 11.86
N ALA A 119 -22.51 2.33 13.11
CA ALA A 119 -22.94 3.36 14.05
C ALA A 119 -22.51 4.77 13.61
N HIS A 120 -21.25 4.94 13.20
CA HIS A 120 -20.73 6.23 12.70
C HIS A 120 -21.42 6.66 11.41
N LEU A 121 -21.65 5.73 10.48
CA LEU A 121 -22.35 6.00 9.23
C LEU A 121 -23.79 6.46 9.51
N ARG A 122 -24.52 5.76 10.38
CA ARG A 122 -25.87 6.18 10.79
C ARG A 122 -25.87 7.56 11.43
N ALA A 123 -24.95 7.82 12.36
CA ALA A 123 -24.81 9.12 13.01
C ALA A 123 -24.53 10.24 11.99
N SER A 124 -23.63 9.98 11.03
CA SER A 124 -23.28 10.94 9.98
C SER A 124 -24.46 11.25 9.07
N VAL A 125 -25.17 10.22 8.60
CA VAL A 125 -26.35 10.41 7.74
C VAL A 125 -27.48 11.12 8.50
N ALA A 126 -27.73 10.75 9.75
CA ALA A 126 -28.74 11.40 10.58
C ALA A 126 -28.44 12.89 10.80
N ALA A 127 -27.21 13.24 11.15
CA ALA A 127 -26.78 14.62 11.37
C ALA A 127 -26.91 15.48 10.11
N VAL A 128 -26.48 14.94 8.96
CA VAL A 128 -26.57 15.62 7.67
C VAL A 128 -28.02 15.92 7.29
N ILE A 129 -28.91 14.92 7.41
CA ILE A 129 -30.35 15.10 7.14
C ILE A 129 -30.98 16.06 8.15
N GLY A 130 -30.57 15.99 9.41
CA GLY A 130 -31.06 16.86 10.48
C GLY A 130 -30.77 18.33 10.21
N ILE A 131 -29.52 18.67 9.85
CA ILE A 131 -29.13 20.04 9.53
C ILE A 131 -29.89 20.59 8.34
N ASP A 132 -29.98 19.82 7.26
CA ASP A 132 -30.68 20.25 6.07
C ASP A 132 -32.19 20.38 6.36
N SER A 133 -32.79 19.44 7.12
CA SER A 133 -34.20 19.52 7.53
C SER A 133 -34.52 20.76 8.36
N HIS A 134 -33.63 21.19 9.26
CA HIS A 134 -33.83 22.42 10.04
C HIS A 134 -33.81 23.69 9.16
N GLN A 135 -33.07 23.68 8.04
CA GLN A 135 -33.14 24.77 7.07
C GLN A 135 -34.51 24.80 6.36
N PHE A 136 -35.07 23.63 6.05
CA PHE A 136 -36.36 23.49 5.36
C PHE A 136 -37.58 23.56 6.31
N GLN A 137 -37.43 23.48 7.63
CA GLN A 137 -38.57 23.69 8.56
C GLN A 137 -39.18 25.10 8.46
N SER A 138 -38.46 26.06 7.87
CA SER A 138 -39.00 27.39 7.56
C SER A 138 -39.88 27.43 6.30
N ILE A 139 -39.91 26.35 5.51
CA ILE A 139 -40.56 26.29 4.19
C ILE A 139 -41.24 24.91 3.99
N GLY A 140 -42.56 24.86 4.20
CA GLY A 140 -43.52 23.80 3.81
C GLY A 140 -43.11 22.31 3.65
N THR A 141 -43.93 21.38 4.17
CA THR A 141 -43.73 19.92 4.08
C THR A 141 -43.60 19.35 2.66
N ASP A 142 -44.16 20.00 1.64
CA ASP A 142 -44.07 19.55 0.24
C ASP A 142 -42.66 19.71 -0.35
N GLU A 143 -41.85 20.63 0.21
CA GLU A 143 -40.50 20.93 -0.28
C GLU A 143 -39.46 19.90 0.17
N LEU A 144 -39.64 19.30 1.35
CA LEU A 144 -38.79 18.20 1.84
C LEU A 144 -38.90 16.95 0.95
N HIS A 145 -40.10 16.65 0.45
CA HIS A 145 -40.31 15.52 -0.45
C HIS A 145 -39.62 15.75 -1.80
N LEU A 146 -39.82 16.94 -2.40
CA LEU A 146 -39.14 17.37 -3.62
C LEU A 146 -37.61 17.42 -3.46
N TYR A 147 -37.12 17.80 -2.27
CA TYR A 147 -35.70 17.80 -1.94
C TYR A 147 -35.10 16.39 -1.94
N LEU A 148 -35.72 15.44 -1.22
CA LEU A 148 -35.26 14.05 -1.18
C LEU A 148 -35.32 13.38 -2.56
N GLU A 149 -36.39 13.64 -3.33
CA GLU A 149 -36.54 13.11 -4.69
C GLU A 149 -35.46 13.64 -5.65
N ARG A 150 -35.18 14.95 -5.60
CA ARG A 150 -34.09 15.57 -6.39
C ARG A 150 -32.72 15.08 -5.96
N LEU A 151 -32.50 14.87 -4.67
CA LEU A 151 -31.24 14.39 -4.14
C LEU A 151 -30.96 12.95 -4.59
N MET A 152 -31.96 12.08 -4.53
CA MET A 152 -31.85 10.73 -5.08
C MET A 152 -31.64 10.77 -6.60
N THR A 153 -32.34 11.63 -7.33
CA THR A 153 -32.25 11.68 -8.80
C THR A 153 -30.89 12.23 -9.29
N ASN A 154 -30.37 13.27 -8.66
CA ASN A 154 -29.12 13.91 -9.08
C ASN A 154 -27.89 13.16 -8.57
N ALA A 155 -27.89 12.70 -7.32
CA ALA A 155 -26.75 11.98 -6.78
C ALA A 155 -26.58 10.60 -7.41
N LEU A 156 -27.68 9.95 -7.81
CA LEU A 156 -27.65 8.68 -8.54
C LEU A 156 -27.24 8.87 -10.01
N LYS A 157 -27.61 9.99 -10.65
CA LYS A 157 -27.12 10.36 -11.99
C LYS A 157 -25.62 10.64 -11.99
N ASP A 158 -25.13 11.44 -11.04
CA ASP A 158 -23.71 11.73 -10.89
C ASP A 158 -22.90 10.44 -10.61
N PHE A 159 -23.45 9.54 -9.77
CA PHE A 159 -22.87 8.22 -9.50
C PHE A 159 -22.75 7.34 -10.75
N ILE A 160 -23.79 7.31 -11.60
CA ILE A 160 -23.79 6.54 -12.85
C ILE A 160 -22.81 7.15 -13.88
N LEU A 161 -22.76 8.48 -13.98
CA LEU A 161 -21.87 9.19 -14.92
C LEU A 161 -20.39 9.10 -14.53
N THR A 162 -20.08 9.11 -13.22
CA THR A 162 -18.69 8.91 -12.73
C THR A 162 -18.25 7.46 -12.80
N GLY A 163 -19.15 6.48 -12.61
CA GLY A 163 -18.85 5.06 -12.77
C GLY A 163 -18.46 4.67 -14.21
N SER A 164 -18.99 5.36 -15.22
CA SER A 164 -18.67 5.07 -16.64
C SER A 164 -17.36 5.69 -17.14
N ASN A 165 -16.83 6.72 -16.46
CA ASN A 165 -15.68 7.52 -16.91
C ASN A 165 -14.40 7.33 -16.08
N ALA A 166 -14.40 6.42 -15.09
CA ALA A 166 -13.25 6.17 -14.20
C ALA A 166 -11.97 5.65 -14.91
N PHE A 167 -12.01 5.40 -16.22
CA PHE A 167 -10.86 4.99 -17.05
C PHE A 167 -10.22 6.11 -17.87
N SER A 168 -10.78 7.33 -17.90
CA SER A 168 -10.21 8.44 -18.66
C SER A 168 -9.74 9.54 -17.71
N GLY A 169 -8.45 9.52 -17.39
CA GLY A 169 -7.79 10.60 -16.66
C GLY A 169 -7.77 11.86 -17.50
N ASN A 170 -8.82 12.68 -17.40
CA ASN A 170 -8.82 14.11 -17.71
C ASN A 170 -10.25 14.69 -17.60
N ARG A 171 -10.53 15.50 -16.57
CA ARG A 171 -10.73 16.97 -16.70
C ARG A 171 -11.45 17.66 -15.55
N SER A 172 -11.11 18.95 -15.50
CA SER A 172 -11.77 20.11 -14.90
C SER A 172 -13.30 20.12 -15.01
N PHE A 173 -13.94 20.51 -13.91
CA PHE A 173 -15.35 20.87 -13.84
C PHE A 173 -15.63 22.11 -14.70
N ALA A 174 -16.44 21.96 -15.74
CA ALA A 174 -17.08 23.09 -16.40
C ALA A 174 -18.47 23.29 -15.76
N SER A 175 -18.70 24.47 -15.18
CA SER A 175 -20.01 24.89 -14.72
C SER A 175 -20.91 25.17 -15.93
N SER A 176 -22.01 24.44 -16.04
CA SER A 176 -23.07 24.81 -16.96
C SER A 176 -24.08 25.70 -16.22
N ASP A 177 -23.94 27.00 -16.40
CA ASP A 177 -24.96 27.98 -16.06
C ASP A 177 -26.16 27.79 -16.99
N THR A 178 -27.36 27.59 -16.43
CA THR A 178 -28.59 28.06 -17.09
C THR A 178 -29.67 28.36 -16.06
N GLN A 179 -30.21 29.57 -16.17
CA GLN A 179 -31.05 30.29 -15.21
C GLN A 179 -32.39 29.62 -14.90
N SER A 180 -32.71 29.52 -13.61
CA SER A 180 -34.07 29.58 -13.07
C SER A 180 -34.01 30.16 -11.64
N SER A 181 -34.13 31.49 -11.56
CA SER A 181 -34.20 32.25 -10.30
C SER A 181 -35.60 32.08 -9.72
N LEU A 182 -35.80 31.32 -8.64
CA LEU A 182 -35.94 31.91 -7.30
C LEU A 182 -35.76 30.88 -6.16
N CYS A 183 -35.36 29.64 -6.47
CA CYS A 183 -35.25 28.52 -5.52
C CYS A 183 -33.82 27.91 -5.46
N MET A 184 -32.91 28.41 -6.31
CA MET A 184 -31.61 27.79 -6.56
C MET A 184 -30.53 28.09 -5.51
N THR A 185 -30.72 29.05 -4.61
CA THR A 185 -29.70 29.41 -3.62
C THR A 185 -29.55 28.42 -2.47
N SER A 186 -30.52 27.52 -2.22
CA SER A 186 -30.43 26.57 -1.09
C SER A 186 -29.76 25.23 -1.42
N LEU A 187 -29.69 24.84 -2.69
CA LEU A 187 -29.22 23.50 -3.09
C LEU A 187 -27.71 23.42 -3.35
N GLU A 188 -27.06 24.55 -3.60
CA GLU A 188 -25.65 24.59 -4.00
C GLU A 188 -24.68 24.37 -2.83
N GLY A 189 -25.18 24.31 -1.59
CA GLY A 189 -24.39 24.10 -0.37
C GLY A 189 -24.96 23.10 0.65
N SER A 190 -25.93 22.25 0.30
CA SER A 190 -26.54 21.30 1.25
C SER A 190 -25.58 20.18 1.67
N PHE A 191 -25.51 19.86 2.96
CA PHE A 191 -24.64 18.81 3.47
C PHE A 191 -24.98 17.43 2.89
N THR A 192 -26.25 17.16 2.61
CA THR A 192 -26.71 15.86 2.09
C THR A 192 -26.20 15.61 0.69
N LYS A 193 -26.13 16.64 -0.17
CA LYS A 193 -25.54 16.50 -1.51
C LYS A 193 -24.08 16.09 -1.43
N SER A 194 -23.27 16.81 -0.63
CA SER A 194 -21.85 16.49 -0.44
C SER A 194 -21.67 15.09 0.17
N ALA A 195 -22.50 14.71 1.14
CA ALA A 195 -22.43 13.41 1.78
C ALA A 195 -22.72 12.26 0.82
N VAL A 196 -23.74 12.38 -0.04
CA VAL A 196 -24.04 11.32 -1.01
C VAL A 196 -22.96 11.21 -2.08
N GLN A 197 -22.43 12.33 -2.58
CA GLN A 197 -21.31 12.31 -3.53
C GLN A 197 -20.08 11.62 -2.93
N GLU A 198 -19.76 11.91 -1.66
CA GLU A 198 -18.63 11.31 -0.97
C GLU A 198 -18.82 9.82 -0.67
N LEU A 199 -20.03 9.43 -0.26
CA LEU A 199 -20.40 8.02 -0.05
C LEU A 199 -20.32 7.24 -1.37
N GLY A 200 -20.79 7.82 -2.47
CA GLY A 200 -20.66 7.25 -3.81
C GLY A 200 -19.20 7.04 -4.20
N ARG A 201 -18.33 8.03 -3.96
CA ARG A 201 -16.89 7.93 -4.24
C ARG A 201 -16.22 6.84 -3.41
N ARG A 202 -16.51 6.78 -2.11
CA ARG A 202 -16.03 5.72 -1.22
C ARG A 202 -16.51 4.34 -1.69
N GLN A 203 -17.77 4.22 -2.10
CA GLN A 203 -18.32 2.95 -2.58
C GLN A 203 -17.61 2.46 -3.84
N LEU A 204 -17.30 3.36 -4.78
CA LEU A 204 -16.51 3.03 -5.97
C LEU A 204 -15.11 2.53 -5.58
N GLU A 205 -14.40 3.25 -4.71
CA GLU A 205 -13.08 2.86 -4.20
C GLU A 205 -13.13 1.47 -3.53
N VAL A 206 -14.11 1.22 -2.65
CA VAL A 206 -14.31 -0.06 -1.97
C VAL A 206 -14.64 -1.18 -2.96
N SER A 207 -15.46 -0.90 -3.98
CA SER A 207 -15.82 -1.88 -5.01
C SER A 207 -14.60 -2.27 -5.86
N CYS A 208 -13.75 -1.30 -6.23
CA CYS A 208 -12.49 -1.54 -6.92
C CYS A 208 -11.55 -2.41 -6.08
N ILE A 209 -11.38 -2.09 -4.80
CA ILE A 209 -10.58 -2.90 -3.86
C ILE A 209 -11.16 -4.31 -3.75
N SER A 210 -12.47 -4.45 -3.60
CA SER A 210 -13.14 -5.76 -3.53
C SER A 210 -12.94 -6.59 -4.79
N ALA A 211 -13.01 -5.96 -5.97
CA ALA A 211 -12.77 -6.64 -7.25
C ALA A 211 -11.30 -7.08 -7.37
N ALA A 212 -10.36 -6.22 -6.98
CA ALA A 212 -8.95 -6.56 -6.94
C ALA A 212 -8.66 -7.69 -5.94
N GLU A 213 -9.23 -7.64 -4.74
CA GLU A 213 -9.14 -8.70 -3.74
C GLU A 213 -9.71 -10.02 -4.27
N THR A 214 -10.86 -9.99 -4.95
CA THR A 214 -11.48 -11.18 -5.56
C THR A 214 -10.59 -11.77 -6.66
N GLY A 215 -10.01 -10.92 -7.51
CA GLY A 215 -9.07 -11.35 -8.55
C GLY A 215 -7.80 -11.97 -7.95
N LEU A 216 -7.25 -11.36 -6.90
CA LEU A 216 -6.10 -11.88 -6.17
C LEU A 216 -6.42 -13.21 -5.49
N ASP A 217 -7.59 -13.35 -4.85
CA ASP A 217 -8.03 -14.60 -4.25
C ASP A 217 -8.22 -15.69 -5.31
N ALA A 218 -8.75 -15.36 -6.49
CA ALA A 218 -8.86 -16.29 -7.61
C ALA A 218 -7.48 -16.74 -8.12
N LEU A 219 -6.54 -15.82 -8.30
CA LEU A 219 -5.16 -16.13 -8.70
C LEU A 219 -4.45 -17.00 -7.65
N SER A 220 -4.54 -16.62 -6.37
CA SER A 220 -3.98 -17.36 -5.24
C SER A 220 -4.57 -18.77 -5.15
N ASN A 221 -5.87 -18.93 -5.36
CA ASN A 221 -6.53 -20.22 -5.40
C ASN A 221 -6.12 -21.05 -6.63
N MET A 222 -5.94 -20.45 -7.80
CA MET A 222 -5.47 -21.14 -9.00
C MET A 222 -4.06 -21.70 -8.77
N ILE A 223 -3.17 -20.86 -8.26
CA ILE A 223 -1.81 -21.18 -7.83
C ILE A 223 -1.85 -22.36 -6.82
N THR A 224 -2.65 -22.24 -5.78
CA THR A 224 -2.74 -23.28 -4.74
C THR A 224 -3.34 -24.60 -5.27
N LYS A 225 -4.31 -24.56 -6.18
CA LYS A 225 -4.90 -25.77 -6.78
C LYS A 225 -3.94 -26.48 -7.72
N SER A 226 -3.10 -25.76 -8.47
CA SER A 226 -2.06 -26.40 -9.29
C SER A 226 -1.02 -27.16 -8.45
N ASN A 227 -0.81 -26.83 -7.17
CA ASN A 227 -0.02 -27.68 -6.27
C ASN A 227 -0.60 -29.10 -6.12
N MET A 228 -1.93 -29.26 -6.19
CA MET A 228 -2.61 -30.53 -5.97
C MET A 228 -2.64 -31.42 -7.22
N ILE A 229 -2.58 -30.84 -8.42
CA ILE A 229 -2.69 -31.59 -9.69
C ILE A 229 -1.37 -32.30 -10.04
N HIS A 230 -0.23 -31.83 -9.53
CA HIS A 230 1.08 -32.36 -9.91
C HIS A 230 1.46 -33.72 -9.31
N GLU A 231 0.71 -34.24 -8.32
CA GLU A 231 0.95 -35.60 -7.81
C GLU A 231 0.73 -36.70 -8.86
N HIS A 232 0.01 -36.41 -9.96
CA HIS A 232 -0.30 -37.41 -11.02
C HIS A 232 0.57 -37.27 -12.29
N GLY A 233 1.39 -36.22 -12.41
CA GLY A 233 2.19 -35.91 -13.61
C GLY A 233 3.47 -36.73 -13.78
N THR A 234 3.85 -37.53 -12.78
CA THR A 234 5.07 -38.36 -12.75
C THR A 234 5.06 -39.51 -13.77
N THR A 235 3.91 -39.80 -14.41
CA THR A 235 3.76 -40.87 -15.41
C THR A 235 4.22 -40.48 -16.82
N LEU A 236 4.07 -39.21 -17.21
CA LEU A 236 4.36 -38.74 -18.57
C LEU A 236 5.87 -38.55 -18.83
N TRP A 237 6.64 -38.24 -17.78
CA TRP A 237 8.10 -38.03 -17.85
C TRP A 237 8.91 -39.32 -18.03
N LYS A 238 8.41 -40.45 -17.51
CA LYS A 238 9.07 -41.77 -17.71
C LYS A 238 9.09 -42.21 -19.18
N GLU A 239 8.15 -41.71 -19.98
CA GLU A 239 8.06 -42.06 -21.41
C GLU A 239 9.01 -41.23 -22.28
N TRP A 240 9.30 -39.98 -21.89
CA TRP A 240 10.23 -39.08 -22.60
C TRP A 240 11.69 -39.53 -22.49
N HIS A 241 12.10 -40.11 -21.35
CA HIS A 241 13.47 -40.59 -21.14
C HIS A 241 13.80 -41.92 -21.85
N LYS A 242 12.82 -42.63 -22.43
CA LYS A 242 13.09 -43.84 -23.22
C LYS A 242 13.69 -43.56 -24.61
N GLN A 243 13.73 -42.30 -25.06
CA GLN A 243 14.11 -41.96 -26.44
C GLN A 243 15.48 -41.28 -26.62
N GLN A 244 16.34 -41.20 -25.58
CA GLN A 244 17.71 -40.69 -25.76
C GLN A 244 18.77 -41.78 -25.52
N PRO A 245 19.79 -41.92 -26.39
CA PRO A 245 20.85 -42.90 -26.20
C PRO A 245 21.82 -42.45 -25.09
N PRO A 246 22.38 -43.38 -24.29
CA PRO A 246 23.24 -43.04 -23.17
C PRO A 246 24.65 -42.67 -23.65
N GLN A 247 25.01 -41.39 -23.59
CA GLN A 247 26.41 -40.97 -23.69
C GLN A 247 27.08 -41.20 -22.32
N ARG A 248 27.91 -42.24 -22.25
CA ARG A 248 28.80 -42.50 -21.10
C ARG A 248 29.92 -41.47 -21.09
N LEU A 249 30.01 -40.69 -20.01
CA LEU A 249 31.25 -40.06 -19.57
C LEU A 249 31.47 -40.43 -18.11
N THR A 250 32.45 -41.32 -17.90
CA THR A 250 32.99 -41.71 -16.60
C THR A 250 33.98 -40.64 -16.12
N THR A 251 33.72 -40.02 -14.96
CA THR A 251 34.64 -39.95 -13.80
C THR A 251 34.02 -39.14 -12.63
N PHE A 252 33.90 -39.81 -11.48
CA PHE A 252 33.71 -39.34 -10.10
C PHE A 252 33.56 -37.82 -9.83
N ILE A 253 32.33 -37.31 -9.96
CA ILE A 253 31.68 -36.42 -9.00
C ILE A 253 30.27 -37.00 -8.87
N THR A 254 29.76 -37.16 -7.64
CA THR A 254 28.38 -37.56 -7.36
C THR A 254 27.42 -37.04 -8.43
N GLU A 255 26.72 -37.93 -9.13
CA GLU A 255 25.78 -37.62 -10.22
C GLU A 255 24.60 -36.78 -9.69
N GLU A 256 24.83 -35.50 -9.44
CA GLU A 256 23.78 -34.57 -9.06
C GLU A 256 22.90 -34.35 -10.29
N ARG A 257 21.65 -34.83 -10.19
CA ARG A 257 20.66 -34.66 -11.26
C ARG A 257 20.23 -33.19 -11.33
N PRO A 258 19.95 -32.65 -12.53
CA PRO A 258 19.35 -31.33 -12.66
C PRO A 258 18.01 -31.27 -11.91
N VAL A 259 17.64 -30.08 -11.46
CA VAL A 259 16.36 -29.84 -10.80
C VAL A 259 15.24 -30.26 -11.74
N GLU A 260 14.31 -31.09 -11.27
CA GLU A 260 13.19 -31.50 -12.11
C GLU A 260 12.27 -30.30 -12.39
N PRO A 261 11.71 -30.16 -13.62
CA PRO A 261 10.80 -29.07 -13.97
C PRO A 261 9.59 -28.95 -13.04
N ALA A 262 9.12 -30.07 -12.52
CA ALA A 262 8.03 -30.12 -11.54
C ALA A 262 8.41 -29.42 -10.23
N VAL A 263 9.62 -29.68 -9.74
CA VAL A 263 10.13 -29.09 -8.50
C VAL A 263 10.40 -27.59 -8.67
N TRP A 264 10.98 -27.18 -9.81
CA TRP A 264 11.12 -25.77 -10.18
C TRP A 264 9.77 -25.04 -10.19
N SER A 265 8.76 -25.65 -10.81
CA SER A 265 7.40 -25.11 -10.88
C SER A 265 6.79 -24.99 -9.48
N GLN A 266 7.07 -25.95 -8.60
CA GLN A 266 6.58 -25.92 -7.21
C GLN A 266 7.18 -24.77 -6.40
N TRP A 267 8.49 -24.53 -6.50
CA TRP A 267 9.14 -23.39 -5.82
C TRP A 267 8.63 -22.04 -6.33
N LYS A 268 8.49 -21.91 -7.65
CA LYS A 268 7.87 -20.74 -8.29
C LYS A 268 6.48 -20.48 -7.72
N LEU A 269 5.71 -21.54 -7.55
CA LEU A 269 4.34 -21.44 -7.12
C LEU A 269 4.19 -21.13 -5.63
N ARG A 270 5.03 -21.71 -4.76
CA ARG A 270 5.10 -21.35 -3.34
C ARG A 270 5.50 -19.90 -3.13
N SER A 271 6.48 -19.43 -3.90
CA SER A 271 6.95 -18.04 -3.88
C SER A 271 5.83 -17.07 -4.27
N LEU A 272 5.14 -17.34 -5.40
CA LEU A 272 4.01 -16.52 -5.84
C LEU A 272 2.82 -16.59 -4.88
N SER A 273 2.56 -17.74 -4.24
CA SER A 273 1.50 -17.87 -3.23
C SER A 273 1.78 -17.00 -2.00
N TYR A 274 3.04 -16.92 -1.54
CA TYR A 274 3.44 -16.04 -0.45
C TYR A 274 3.30 -14.56 -0.84
N LEU A 275 3.78 -14.18 -2.03
CA LEU A 275 3.71 -12.81 -2.53
C LEU A 275 2.25 -12.37 -2.70
N LEU A 276 1.44 -13.17 -3.40
CA LEU A 276 0.05 -12.81 -3.70
C LEU A 276 -0.91 -13.04 -2.53
N ASN A 277 -0.40 -13.43 -1.36
CA ASN A 277 -1.24 -13.59 -0.18
C ASN A 277 -1.79 -12.24 0.29
N LYS A 278 -3.10 -12.21 0.56
CA LYS A 278 -3.82 -11.02 1.04
C LYS A 278 -3.17 -10.35 2.25
N ARG A 279 -2.64 -11.14 3.20
CA ARG A 279 -1.89 -10.61 4.35
C ARG A 279 -0.62 -9.92 3.88
N THR A 280 0.20 -10.57 3.07
CA THR A 280 1.50 -10.03 2.62
C THR A 280 1.31 -8.73 1.83
N ILE A 281 0.36 -8.67 0.91
CA ILE A 281 0.05 -7.46 0.13
C ILE A 281 -0.34 -6.29 1.05
N ARG A 282 -1.19 -6.54 2.06
CA ARG A 282 -1.59 -5.52 3.04
C ARG A 282 -0.42 -5.04 3.90
N LEU A 283 0.49 -5.93 4.27
CA LEU A 283 1.67 -5.57 5.04
C LEU A 283 2.60 -4.70 4.20
N VAL A 284 2.85 -5.07 2.94
CA VAL A 284 3.67 -4.30 2.00
C VAL A 284 3.09 -2.90 1.74
N SER A 285 1.78 -2.79 1.50
CA SER A 285 1.13 -1.49 1.25
C SER A 285 1.18 -0.55 2.45
N GLY A 286 1.21 -1.09 3.67
CA GLY A 286 1.39 -0.33 4.91
C GLY A 286 2.86 -0.17 5.34
N ALA A 287 3.81 -0.83 4.68
CA ALA A 287 5.18 -0.91 5.17
C ALA A 287 5.96 0.41 5.07
N ALA A 288 5.57 1.30 4.17
CA ALA A 288 6.13 2.66 4.12
C ALA A 288 5.86 3.45 5.41
N LEU A 289 4.76 3.17 6.13
CA LEU A 289 4.42 3.84 7.38
C LEU A 289 5.22 3.30 8.59
N LEU A 290 5.86 2.13 8.44
CA LEU A 290 6.62 1.51 9.53
C LEU A 290 7.95 2.22 9.80
N PHE A 291 8.57 2.80 8.77
CA PHE A 291 9.79 3.60 8.94
C PHE A 291 9.55 4.90 9.73
N SER A 292 8.29 5.33 9.84
CA SER A 292 7.90 6.46 10.68
C SER A 292 7.72 6.10 12.17
N ALA A 293 7.70 4.81 12.54
CA ALA A 293 7.54 4.35 13.91
C ALA A 293 8.89 4.24 14.66
N PRO A 294 8.92 4.40 16.01
CA PRO A 294 10.14 4.20 16.79
C PRO A 294 10.75 2.80 16.61
N LYS A 295 12.08 2.72 16.53
CA LYS A 295 12.83 1.47 16.24
C LYS A 295 12.47 0.29 17.14
N GLN A 296 12.06 0.56 18.38
CA GLN A 296 11.68 -0.45 19.38
C GLN A 296 10.38 -1.19 19.05
N GLN A 297 9.56 -0.66 18.13
CA GLN A 297 8.30 -1.26 17.70
C GLN A 297 8.43 -2.02 16.37
N TRP A 298 9.64 -2.08 15.81
CA TRP A 298 9.87 -2.73 14.53
C TRP A 298 9.80 -4.26 14.65
N ILE A 299 8.96 -4.89 13.83
CA ILE A 299 8.85 -6.34 13.69
C ILE A 299 9.68 -6.79 12.49
N GLN A 300 10.46 -7.86 12.65
CA GLN A 300 11.41 -8.34 11.63
C GLN A 300 10.78 -8.57 10.24
N GLU A 301 9.65 -9.29 10.16
CA GLU A 301 8.94 -9.54 8.89
C GLU A 301 8.47 -8.24 8.24
N LEU A 302 8.02 -7.28 9.05
CA LEU A 302 7.55 -5.96 8.58
C LEU A 302 8.68 -5.10 8.01
N LEU A 303 9.87 -5.16 8.62
CA LEU A 303 11.05 -4.44 8.12
C LEU A 303 11.48 -4.95 6.75
N LEU A 304 11.53 -6.29 6.59
CA LEU A 304 11.88 -6.92 5.31
C LEU A 304 10.84 -6.63 4.23
N LEU A 305 9.55 -6.60 4.57
CA LEU A 305 8.50 -6.22 3.64
C LEU A 305 8.58 -4.72 3.28
N GLY A 306 8.95 -3.86 4.23
CA GLY A 306 9.23 -2.44 3.98
C GLY A 306 10.35 -2.21 3.00
N SER A 307 11.48 -2.91 3.15
CA SER A 307 12.64 -2.76 2.26
C SER A 307 12.39 -3.21 0.82
N ILE A 308 11.33 -3.98 0.56
CA ILE A 308 10.99 -4.45 -0.79
C ILE A 308 9.71 -3.81 -1.33
N ALA A 309 9.04 -2.93 -0.56
CA ALA A 309 7.74 -2.40 -0.94
C ALA A 309 7.78 -1.64 -2.27
N HIS A 310 8.85 -0.87 -2.50
CA HIS A 310 9.05 -0.13 -3.74
C HIS A 310 9.40 -1.02 -4.95
N LYS A 311 9.93 -2.24 -4.71
CA LYS A 311 10.28 -3.23 -5.76
C LYS A 311 9.19 -4.28 -5.98
N TRP A 312 8.12 -4.28 -5.19
CA TRP A 312 7.15 -5.37 -5.11
C TRP A 312 6.58 -5.83 -6.47
N SER A 313 6.15 -4.89 -7.32
CA SER A 313 5.59 -5.23 -8.65
C SER A 313 6.63 -5.87 -9.56
N SER A 314 7.85 -5.29 -9.64
CA SER A 314 8.95 -5.84 -10.43
C SER A 314 9.36 -7.24 -9.95
N LEU A 315 9.24 -7.51 -8.65
CA LEU A 315 9.54 -8.81 -8.05
C LEU A 315 8.52 -9.86 -8.50
N VAL A 316 7.23 -9.56 -8.42
CA VAL A 316 6.17 -10.47 -8.89
C VAL A 316 6.35 -10.76 -10.39
N GLU A 317 6.61 -9.75 -11.22
CA GLU A 317 6.86 -9.92 -12.65
C GLU A 317 8.07 -10.81 -12.94
N LYS A 318 9.15 -10.65 -12.18
CA LYS A 318 10.37 -11.46 -12.29
C LYS A 318 10.09 -12.95 -12.04
N PHE A 319 9.37 -13.24 -10.96
CA PHE A 319 8.95 -14.60 -10.67
C PHE A 319 7.98 -15.12 -11.72
N MET A 320 7.03 -14.33 -12.22
CA MET A 320 6.12 -14.77 -13.28
C MET A 320 6.87 -15.11 -14.58
N SER A 321 7.88 -14.31 -14.93
CA SER A 321 8.63 -14.40 -16.18
C SER A 321 9.76 -15.44 -16.17
N SER A 322 10.13 -15.98 -15.01
CA SER A 322 11.19 -16.99 -14.93
C SER A 322 10.78 -18.27 -15.67
N SER A 323 11.57 -18.64 -16.69
CA SER A 323 11.48 -19.93 -17.37
C SER A 323 12.32 -21.00 -16.66
N TYR A 324 11.98 -22.26 -16.88
CA TYR A 324 12.76 -23.38 -16.36
C TYR A 324 14.15 -23.43 -17.01
N GLU A 325 15.17 -23.62 -16.20
CA GLU A 325 16.55 -23.85 -16.63
C GLU A 325 17.06 -25.20 -16.09
N CYS A 326 17.67 -26.01 -16.96
CA CYS A 326 18.16 -27.33 -16.61
C CYS A 326 19.51 -27.25 -15.86
N LEU A 327 19.46 -26.76 -14.63
CA LEU A 327 20.63 -26.56 -13.74
C LEU A 327 20.57 -27.50 -12.53
N THR A 328 21.73 -27.85 -11.99
CA THR A 328 21.84 -28.54 -10.70
C THR A 328 21.82 -27.53 -9.55
N ILE A 329 21.53 -27.96 -8.33
CA ILE A 329 21.56 -27.06 -7.16
C ILE A 329 22.96 -26.48 -6.96
N PHE A 330 23.99 -27.31 -7.14
CA PHE A 330 25.36 -26.85 -7.09
C PHE A 330 25.65 -25.74 -8.12
N LYS A 331 25.17 -25.87 -9.36
CA LYS A 331 25.32 -24.82 -10.38
C LYS A 331 24.58 -23.54 -9.99
N LEU A 332 23.34 -23.65 -9.50
CA LEU A 332 22.59 -22.47 -9.01
C LEU A 332 23.36 -21.76 -7.89
N PHE A 333 23.92 -22.53 -6.96
CA PHE A 333 24.71 -21.99 -5.86
C PHE A 333 26.01 -21.33 -6.32
N GLN A 334 26.73 -21.97 -7.26
CA GLN A 334 27.94 -21.38 -7.86
C GLN A 334 27.64 -20.08 -8.59
N GLU A 335 26.54 -20.00 -9.34
CA GLU A 335 26.13 -18.75 -9.98
C GLU A 335 25.92 -17.65 -8.92
N VAL A 336 25.14 -17.93 -7.86
CA VAL A 336 24.93 -16.98 -6.76
C VAL A 336 26.26 -16.52 -6.12
N GLN A 337 27.24 -17.43 -5.93
CA GLN A 337 28.57 -17.08 -5.42
C GLN A 337 29.42 -16.27 -6.42
N ASN A 338 29.33 -16.58 -7.71
CA ASN A 338 30.04 -15.86 -8.77
C ASN A 338 29.53 -14.41 -8.90
N PHE A 339 28.22 -14.19 -8.72
CA PHE A 339 27.64 -12.85 -8.69
C PHE A 339 28.24 -11.97 -7.59
N LEU A 340 28.56 -12.53 -6.42
CA LEU A 340 29.26 -11.81 -5.36
C LEU A 340 30.70 -11.44 -5.75
N SER A 341 31.42 -12.39 -6.36
CA SER A 341 32.81 -12.19 -6.78
C SER A 341 32.93 -11.14 -7.89
N GLY A 342 31.97 -11.12 -8.83
CA GLY A 342 31.89 -10.12 -9.90
C GLY A 342 31.46 -8.72 -9.42
N ARG A 343 30.52 -8.60 -8.48
CA ARG A 343 30.12 -7.30 -7.90
C ARG A 343 31.19 -6.69 -7.00
N LEU A 344 32.05 -7.50 -6.36
CA LEU A 344 33.21 -7.00 -5.60
C LEU A 344 34.27 -6.35 -6.49
N GLN A 345 34.32 -6.69 -7.79
CA GLN A 345 35.20 -6.06 -8.77
C GLN A 345 34.61 -4.79 -9.41
N ASN A 346 33.28 -4.70 -9.52
CA ASN A 346 32.58 -3.51 -10.05
C ASN A 346 32.02 -2.63 -8.92
N LEU A 347 32.92 -1.89 -8.26
CA LEU A 347 32.60 -0.82 -7.32
C LEU A 347 32.10 0.45 -8.05
N CYS A 348 30.95 0.42 -8.75
CA CYS A 348 30.30 1.67 -9.19
C CYS A 348 28.86 1.55 -9.73
N CYS A 349 27.97 0.80 -9.08
CA CYS A 349 26.53 1.02 -9.28
C CYS A 349 25.89 1.35 -7.94
N GLU A 350 25.52 2.61 -7.77
CA GLU A 350 24.64 3.09 -6.71
C GLU A 350 23.25 2.48 -6.95
N GLU A 351 22.87 1.48 -6.17
CA GLU A 351 21.45 1.35 -5.86
C GLU A 351 21.14 2.51 -4.92
N ASN A 352 20.22 3.39 -5.32
CA ASN A 352 19.67 4.45 -4.45
C ASN A 352 18.89 3.78 -3.31
N ILE A 353 19.60 3.22 -2.33
CA ILE A 353 19.00 2.75 -1.08
C ILE A 353 18.56 4.01 -0.33
N LEU A 354 17.27 4.10 -0.03
CA LEU A 354 16.76 5.21 0.77
C LEU A 354 17.44 5.17 2.15
N THR A 355 17.78 6.33 2.71
CA THR A 355 18.50 6.43 4.00
C THR A 355 17.79 5.69 5.14
N GLU A 356 16.47 5.60 5.10
CA GLU A 356 15.64 4.85 6.06
C GLU A 356 15.74 3.33 5.89
N GLU A 357 15.83 2.83 4.64
CA GLU A 357 16.04 1.42 4.34
C GLU A 357 17.42 0.95 4.81
N GLN A 358 18.44 1.78 4.63
CA GLN A 358 19.79 1.51 5.12
C GLN A 358 19.80 1.39 6.66
N GLY A 359 19.11 2.29 7.36
CA GLY A 359 18.98 2.23 8.82
C GLY A 359 18.18 1.02 9.32
N ALA A 360 17.20 0.55 8.54
CA ALA A 360 16.46 -0.68 8.84
C ALA A 360 17.30 -1.93 8.63
N LEU A 361 18.12 -1.96 7.58
CA LEU A 361 19.06 -3.03 7.33
C LEU A 361 20.13 -3.12 8.42
N GLU A 362 20.72 -2.00 8.84
CA GLU A 362 21.68 -1.96 9.95
C GLU A 362 21.08 -2.47 11.26
N TYR A 363 19.82 -2.11 11.54
CA TYR A 363 19.10 -2.63 12.69
C TYR A 363 18.85 -4.14 12.59
N LEU A 364 18.47 -4.64 11.40
CA LEU A 364 18.37 -6.06 11.13
C LEU A 364 19.73 -6.75 11.29
N GLU A 365 20.84 -6.12 10.87
CA GLU A 365 22.19 -6.68 11.03
C GLU A 365 22.53 -6.90 12.51
N GLY A 366 22.25 -5.89 13.35
CA GLY A 366 22.44 -5.99 14.81
C GLY A 366 21.52 -7.02 15.48
N LEU A 367 20.27 -7.14 15.00
CA LEU A 367 19.29 -8.06 15.59
C LEU A 367 19.52 -9.52 15.18
N LEU A 368 19.97 -9.75 13.94
CA LEU A 368 20.10 -11.08 13.33
C LEU A 368 21.52 -11.61 13.34
N GLY A 369 22.53 -10.78 13.65
CA GLY A 369 23.96 -11.08 13.52
C GLY A 369 24.45 -12.36 14.19
N ASN A 370 23.67 -12.96 15.09
CA ASN A 370 23.96 -14.26 15.73
C ASN A 370 22.72 -15.20 15.84
N GLN A 371 21.60 -14.88 15.19
CA GLN A 371 20.33 -15.63 15.37
C GLN A 371 19.75 -16.16 14.04
N PHE A 372 20.56 -16.87 13.27
CA PHE A 372 20.22 -17.42 11.94
C PHE A 372 18.97 -18.30 11.90
N HIS A 373 18.57 -18.89 13.02
CA HIS A 373 17.31 -19.63 13.13
C HIS A 373 16.05 -18.81 12.85
N HIS A 374 16.13 -17.48 12.95
CA HIS A 374 15.04 -16.59 12.54
C HIS A 374 14.86 -16.53 11.03
N PHE A 375 15.93 -16.68 10.24
CA PHE A 375 15.83 -16.76 8.78
C PHE A 375 15.07 -17.99 8.31
N TRP A 376 15.21 -19.09 9.04
CA TRP A 376 14.48 -20.33 8.74
C TRP A 376 12.97 -20.24 9.05
N LYS A 377 12.53 -19.24 9.84
CA LYS A 377 11.10 -18.96 10.07
C LYS A 377 10.48 -18.11 8.95
N MET A 378 11.31 -17.48 8.13
CA MET A 378 10.88 -16.56 7.08
C MET A 378 10.80 -17.27 5.72
N SER A 379 9.90 -16.79 4.88
CA SER A 379 9.72 -17.28 3.51
C SER A 379 11.03 -17.15 2.70
N PRO A 380 11.46 -18.19 1.97
CA PRO A 380 12.66 -18.15 1.11
C PRO A 380 12.68 -16.95 0.16
N VAL A 381 11.52 -16.64 -0.45
CA VAL A 381 11.40 -15.52 -1.37
C VAL A 381 11.55 -14.17 -0.68
N LEU A 382 11.04 -14.01 0.55
CA LEU A 382 11.17 -12.75 1.30
C LEU A 382 12.65 -12.43 1.58
N LEU A 383 13.40 -13.42 2.08
CA LEU A 383 14.81 -13.24 2.42
C LEU A 383 15.66 -12.96 1.18
N ALA A 384 15.40 -13.67 0.08
CA ALA A 384 16.14 -13.48 -1.15
C ALA A 384 16.00 -12.07 -1.71
N MET A 385 14.81 -11.46 -1.58
CA MET A 385 14.52 -10.12 -2.11
C MET A 385 14.93 -8.99 -1.15
N ALA A 386 14.80 -9.21 0.16
CA ALA A 386 14.93 -8.15 1.16
C ALA A 386 16.37 -7.95 1.65
N ILE A 387 17.22 -8.98 1.59
CA ILE A 387 18.61 -8.87 2.03
C ILE A 387 19.49 -8.43 0.84
N PRO A 388 20.08 -7.21 0.86
CA PRO A 388 20.90 -6.74 -0.25
C PRO A 388 22.17 -7.56 -0.40
N SER A 389 22.58 -7.83 -1.64
CA SER A 389 23.76 -8.66 -1.93
C SER A 389 25.06 -8.12 -1.33
N ARG A 390 25.13 -6.81 -1.03
CA ARG A 390 26.30 -6.12 -0.45
C ARG A 390 26.31 -6.11 1.09
N SER A 391 25.22 -6.50 1.74
CA SER A 391 25.10 -6.48 3.20
C SER A 391 25.94 -7.56 3.86
N MET A 392 26.36 -7.34 5.11
CA MET A 392 27.05 -8.37 5.89
C MET A 392 26.10 -9.53 6.20
N LEU A 393 24.81 -9.23 6.40
CA LEU A 393 23.76 -10.24 6.57
C LEU A 393 23.68 -11.22 5.39
N PHE A 394 23.80 -10.73 4.15
CA PHE A 394 23.77 -11.58 2.97
C PHE A 394 24.93 -12.59 2.96
N ARG A 395 26.13 -12.12 3.30
CA ARG A 395 27.33 -12.96 3.38
C ARG A 395 27.17 -14.04 4.42
N LEU A 396 26.70 -13.67 5.61
CA LEU A 396 26.46 -14.62 6.70
C LEU A 396 25.38 -15.63 6.33
N TYR A 397 24.30 -15.20 5.65
CA TYR A 397 23.25 -16.09 5.17
C TYR A 397 23.77 -17.10 4.13
N LEU A 398 24.64 -16.67 3.21
CA LEU A 398 25.24 -17.57 2.22
C LEU A 398 26.24 -18.56 2.83
N ILE A 399 27.05 -18.13 3.80
CA ILE A 399 27.94 -19.04 4.53
C ILE A 399 27.11 -20.12 5.25
N GLU A 400 26.00 -19.73 5.87
CA GLU A 400 25.08 -20.68 6.50
C GLU A 400 24.47 -21.65 5.47
N LEU A 401 24.03 -21.16 4.31
CA LEU A 401 23.54 -22.03 3.22
C LEU A 401 24.63 -22.99 2.72
N GLU A 402 25.89 -22.55 2.65
CA GLU A 402 27.02 -23.41 2.27
C GLU A 402 27.26 -24.52 3.29
N HIS A 403 27.27 -24.19 4.59
CA HIS A 403 27.42 -25.18 5.65
C HIS A 403 26.26 -26.19 5.64
N GLN A 404 25.03 -25.73 5.40
CA GLN A 404 23.85 -26.58 5.31
C GLN A 404 23.87 -27.49 4.07
N MET A 405 24.40 -27.00 2.93
CA MET A 405 24.62 -27.80 1.72
C MET A 405 25.73 -28.86 1.90
N ARG A 406 26.78 -28.55 2.65
CA ARG A 406 27.89 -29.49 2.94
C ARG A 406 27.56 -30.48 4.06
N GLY A 407 26.52 -30.21 4.85
CA GLY A 407 26.10 -31.03 5.99
C GLY A 407 26.87 -30.77 7.28
N ASP A 408 27.62 -29.66 7.36
CA ASP A 408 28.51 -29.32 8.47
C ASP A 408 27.80 -28.50 9.58
N SER A 409 26.47 -28.37 9.54
CA SER A 409 25.79 -27.34 10.33
C SER A 409 25.76 -27.58 11.85
N SER A 410 25.99 -26.48 12.58
CA SER A 410 25.82 -26.40 14.02
C SER A 410 24.38 -25.99 14.41
N ALA A 411 23.79 -26.78 15.30
CA ALA A 411 22.65 -26.51 16.18
C ALA A 411 21.22 -26.29 15.61
N ILE A 412 20.95 -25.85 14.36
CA ILE A 412 19.56 -25.61 13.91
C ILE A 412 19.29 -26.09 12.47
N ARG A 413 18.42 -27.12 12.38
CA ARG A 413 17.84 -27.86 11.24
C ARG A 413 18.74 -28.11 10.01
N CYS A 414 19.34 -29.30 9.99
CA CYS A 414 19.61 -30.02 8.75
C CYS A 414 18.30 -30.48 8.08
N CYS A 415 18.21 -30.39 6.76
CA CYS A 415 17.23 -31.20 6.02
C CYS A 415 17.56 -32.69 6.22
N SER A 416 16.55 -33.58 6.27
CA SER A 416 16.79 -35.02 6.42
C SER A 416 17.43 -35.69 5.19
N CYS A 417 17.66 -34.93 4.10
CA CYS A 417 18.15 -35.44 2.81
C CYS A 417 19.48 -36.18 2.90
N MET A 418 20.40 -35.73 3.78
CA MET A 418 21.70 -36.36 4.01
C MET A 418 21.60 -37.73 4.73
N MET A 419 20.60 -37.91 5.60
CA MET A 419 20.38 -39.17 6.32
C MET A 419 19.73 -40.24 5.43
N ASP A 420 19.00 -39.81 4.39
CA ASP A 420 18.24 -40.68 3.48
C ASP A 420 18.97 -40.96 2.14
N GLY A 421 20.18 -40.42 1.92
CA GLY A 421 20.91 -40.55 0.66
C GLY A 421 20.19 -39.90 -0.55
N LYS A 422 19.29 -38.96 -0.30
CA LYS A 422 18.50 -38.26 -1.34
C LYS A 422 19.19 -36.96 -1.74
N ASN A 423 19.31 -36.72 -3.06
CA ASN A 423 19.76 -35.42 -3.59
C ASN A 423 18.90 -34.28 -3.04
N HIS A 424 19.51 -33.10 -2.79
CA HIS A 424 18.85 -31.90 -2.26
C HIS A 424 17.73 -31.32 -3.16
N GLY A 425 17.33 -32.02 -4.22
CA GLY A 425 16.43 -31.53 -5.27
C GLY A 425 15.08 -31.00 -4.77
N GLU A 426 14.55 -31.45 -3.63
CA GLU A 426 13.23 -31.07 -3.11
C GLU A 426 13.26 -30.35 -1.74
N CYS A 427 14.44 -30.01 -1.22
CA CYS A 427 14.57 -29.47 0.14
C CYS A 427 14.47 -27.93 0.20
N GLU A 428 14.14 -27.40 1.39
CA GLU A 428 14.01 -25.95 1.63
C GLU A 428 15.31 -25.17 1.32
N ILE A 429 16.48 -25.82 1.46
CA ILE A 429 17.79 -25.23 1.12
C ILE A 429 17.88 -24.96 -0.39
N ALA A 430 17.45 -25.93 -1.21
CA ALA A 430 17.43 -25.79 -2.67
C ALA A 430 16.45 -24.70 -3.12
N GLU A 431 15.28 -24.60 -2.49
CA GLU A 431 14.31 -23.53 -2.73
C GLU A 431 14.91 -22.14 -2.41
N ARG A 432 15.65 -22.01 -1.29
CA ARG A 432 16.33 -20.77 -0.89
C ARG A 432 17.43 -20.36 -1.87
N ILE A 433 18.26 -21.32 -2.32
CA ILE A 433 19.30 -21.08 -3.33
C ILE A 433 18.65 -20.66 -4.66
N TRP A 434 17.55 -21.32 -5.04
CA TRP A 434 16.80 -20.97 -6.24
C TRP A 434 16.20 -19.55 -6.17
N CYS A 435 15.58 -19.16 -5.05
CA CYS A 435 15.08 -17.79 -4.87
C CYS A 435 16.21 -16.75 -5.00
N LEU A 436 17.39 -17.03 -4.42
CA LEU A 436 18.58 -16.19 -4.57
C LEU A 436 19.05 -16.10 -6.02
N TYR A 437 19.03 -17.22 -6.75
CA TYR A 437 19.39 -17.26 -8.16
C TYR A 437 18.43 -16.41 -9.01
N ILE A 438 17.11 -16.61 -8.88
CA ILE A 438 16.12 -15.82 -9.61
C ILE A 438 16.30 -14.33 -9.32
N PHE A 439 16.52 -13.97 -8.05
CA PHE A 439 16.64 -12.57 -7.69
C PHE A 439 17.98 -11.94 -8.09
N GLN A 440 19.11 -12.63 -7.95
CA GLN A 440 20.43 -12.03 -8.16
C GLN A 440 21.06 -12.35 -9.51
N ALA A 441 20.75 -13.50 -10.13
CA ALA A 441 21.40 -13.94 -11.36
C ALA A 441 20.68 -13.48 -12.65
N SER A 442 19.38 -13.19 -12.55
CA SER A 442 18.61 -12.70 -13.71
C SER A 442 18.79 -11.19 -13.97
N GLU A 443 19.57 -10.47 -13.16
CA GLU A 443 20.10 -9.15 -13.51
C GLU A 443 21.31 -9.31 -14.44
N LYS A 444 21.12 -9.95 -15.60
CA LYS A 444 22.07 -9.77 -16.70
C LYS A 444 21.82 -8.37 -17.25
N PRO A 445 22.79 -7.44 -17.24
CA PRO A 445 22.66 -6.26 -18.07
C PRO A 445 22.54 -6.77 -19.51
N TYR A 446 21.44 -6.43 -20.19
CA TYR A 446 21.34 -6.56 -21.64
C TYR A 446 22.37 -5.60 -22.26
N SER A 447 23.63 -6.02 -22.31
CA SER A 447 24.67 -5.42 -23.12
C SER A 447 25.26 -6.51 -23.99
N MET A 448 24.68 -6.65 -25.19
CA MET A 448 25.25 -7.19 -26.43
C MET A 448 24.16 -7.91 -27.21
N VAL A 449 23.41 -7.18 -28.04
CA VAL A 449 23.17 -7.54 -29.45
C VAL A 449 22.81 -6.25 -30.19
N LEU A 450 23.76 -5.70 -30.94
CA LEU A 450 23.56 -5.10 -32.26
C LEU A 450 24.92 -4.69 -32.80
N ASN A 451 25.53 -5.64 -33.52
CA ASN A 451 26.51 -5.39 -34.57
C ASN A 451 26.41 -6.57 -35.53
N ILE A 452 25.45 -6.50 -36.44
CA ILE A 452 25.62 -6.82 -37.87
C ILE A 452 24.79 -5.79 -38.64
#